data_AF-A0A8T5S3U9-F1
#
_entry.id   AF-A0A8T5S3U9-F1
#
_cell.length_a   1.000
_cell.length_b   1.000
_cell.length_c   1.000
_cell.angle_alpha   90.00
_cell.angle_beta   90.00
_cell.angle_gamma   90.00
#
_symmetry.space_group_name_H-M   'P 1'
#
loop_
_entity.id
_entity.type
_entity.pdbx_description
1 polymer ?
#
loop_
_entity_poly.entity_id
_entity_poly.type
_entity_poly.pdbx_seq_one_letter_code
_entity_poly.pdbx_strand_id
1 'polypeptide(L)'
;MAEEEEEVEEKLEKEGEDEVEEEEGLDYKIENVVATVVVEITEKIDLKQIARKHADVEYNPERFPGLVMRILKPKATILIFSTG
;
A
#
# COMPACT_ATOMS: atom_id res chain seq x y z
N MET A 1 54.92 4.94 -20.41
CA MET A 1 54.17 3.66 -20.30
C MET A 1 53.83 3.36 -18.85
N ALA A 2 54.80 3.28 -17.92
CA ALA A 2 54.47 3.08 -16.50
C ALA A 2 53.78 4.30 -15.84
N GLU A 3 54.11 5.53 -16.26
CA GLU A 3 53.54 6.76 -15.68
C GLU A 3 52.09 7.04 -16.12
N GLU A 4 51.64 6.50 -17.26
CA GLU A 4 50.26 6.67 -17.73
C GLU A 4 49.29 5.68 -17.05
N GLU A 5 49.79 4.54 -16.54
CA GLU A 5 48.96 3.56 -15.82
C GLU A 5 48.65 4.04 -14.39
N GLU A 6 49.56 4.79 -13.77
CA GLU A 6 49.41 5.33 -12.41
C GLU A 6 48.40 6.51 -12.36
N GLU A 7 48.37 7.37 -13.39
CA GLU A 7 47.34 8.44 -13.53
C GLU A 7 45.92 7.91 -13.80
N VAL A 8 45.80 6.68 -14.32
CA VAL A 8 44.51 6.03 -14.61
C VAL A 8 43.93 5.41 -13.33
N GLU A 9 44.76 4.83 -12.47
CA GLU A 9 44.34 4.33 -11.15
C GLU A 9 43.88 5.48 -10.24
N GLU A 10 44.60 6.62 -10.23
CA GLU A 10 44.24 7.76 -9.38
C GLU A 10 42.91 8.44 -9.79
N LYS A 11 42.50 8.30 -11.06
CA LYS A 11 41.21 8.78 -11.58
C LYS A 11 40.03 7.84 -11.29
N LEU A 12 40.30 6.55 -11.03
CA LEU A 12 39.27 5.56 -10.74
C LEU A 12 38.82 5.57 -9.27
N GLU A 13 39.61 6.14 -8.36
CA GLU A 13 39.25 6.24 -6.94
C GLU A 13 38.42 7.49 -6.58
N LYS A 14 38.16 8.40 -7.53
CA LYS A 14 37.37 9.64 -7.27
C LYS A 14 35.92 9.60 -7.71
N GLU A 15 35.42 8.49 -8.22
CA GLU A 15 34.00 8.33 -8.57
C GLU A 15 33.39 7.25 -7.69
N GLY A 16 32.88 7.64 -6.52
CA GLY A 16 32.20 6.69 -5.64
C GLY A 16 31.89 7.13 -4.22
N GLU A 17 32.22 8.36 -3.83
CA GLU A 17 31.60 8.96 -2.65
C GLU A 17 30.32 9.66 -3.11
N ASP A 18 29.26 8.86 -3.28
CA ASP A 18 27.90 9.41 -3.18
C ASP A 18 27.80 9.98 -1.75
N GLU A 19 27.98 11.30 -1.62
CA GLU A 19 27.63 12.05 -0.42
C GLU A 19 26.13 11.82 -0.20
N VAL A 20 25.79 10.81 0.61
CA VAL A 20 24.46 10.66 1.15
C VAL A 20 24.30 11.82 2.12
N GLU A 21 23.69 12.90 1.64
CA GLU A 21 23.20 13.97 2.50
C GLU A 21 22.41 13.28 3.63
N GLU A 22 22.88 13.42 4.87
CA GLU A 22 22.12 13.00 6.05
C GLU A 22 20.86 13.85 6.07
N GLU A 23 19.82 13.40 5.36
CA GLU A 23 18.50 13.98 5.50
C GLU A 23 18.14 13.82 6.97
N GLU A 24 18.15 14.94 7.71
CA GLU A 24 17.69 14.96 9.10
C GLU A 24 16.36 14.23 9.14
N GLY A 25 16.38 13.03 9.74
CA GLY A 25 15.31 12.07 9.58
C GLY A 25 14.00 12.69 10.04
N LEU A 26 13.14 13.04 9.08
CA LEU A 26 11.81 13.53 9.35
C LEU A 26 11.08 12.44 10.15
N ASP A 27 10.79 12.72 11.42
CA ASP A 27 9.96 11.83 12.23
C ASP A 27 8.50 11.97 11.77
N TYR A 28 7.98 10.94 11.12
CA TYR A 28 6.60 10.88 10.69
C TYR A 28 5.90 9.66 11.27
N LYS A 29 4.65 9.86 11.70
CA LYS A 29 3.79 8.80 12.20
C LYS A 29 2.61 8.59 11.26
N ILE A 30 2.49 7.37 10.74
CA ILE A 30 1.35 6.96 9.91
C ILE A 30 0.13 6.75 10.83
N GLU A 31 -0.87 7.61 10.70
CA GLU A 31 -2.11 7.53 11.49
C GLU A 31 -3.14 6.59 10.85
N ASN A 32 -3.20 6.55 9.51
CA ASN A 32 -4.15 5.71 8.79
C ASN A 32 -3.64 5.40 7.38
N VAL A 33 -4.07 4.27 6.83
CA VAL A 33 -3.83 3.87 5.45
C VAL A 33 -5.15 3.50 4.80
N VAL A 34 -5.38 4.00 3.59
CA VAL A 34 -6.54 3.62 2.78
C VAL A 34 -6.02 2.91 1.54
N ALA A 35 -6.53 1.71 1.29
CA ALA A 35 -6.20 0.91 0.13
C ALA A 35 -7.50 0.51 -0.60
N THR A 36 -7.43 0.50 -1.93
CA THR A 36 -8.53 0.06 -2.79
C THR A 36 -8.06 -1.15 -3.57
N VAL A 37 -8.90 -2.19 -3.58
CA VAL A 37 -8.70 -3.37 -4.42
C VAL A 37 -9.88 -3.43 -5.36
N VAL A 38 -9.61 -3.45 -6.66
CA VAL A 38 -10.62 -3.66 -7.69
C VAL A 38 -10.45 -5.07 -8.20
N VAL A 39 -11.52 -5.86 -8.11
CA VAL A 39 -11.55 -7.22 -8.65
C VAL A 39 -12.40 -7.17 -9.92
N GLU A 40 -11.85 -7.58 -11.05
CA GLU A 40 -12.63 -7.70 -12.28
C GLU A 40 -13.50 -8.96 -12.19
N ILE A 41 -14.78 -8.78 -11.90
CA ILE A 41 -15.75 -9.87 -11.78
C ILE A 41 -16.79 -9.72 -12.89
N THR A 42 -17.01 -10.79 -13.65
CA THR A 42 -18.01 -10.82 -14.73
C THR A 42 -19.44 -10.68 -14.18
N GLU A 43 -19.69 -11.19 -12.98
CA GLU A 43 -20.97 -11.14 -12.28
C GLU A 43 -20.89 -10.29 -11.01
N LYS A 44 -22.02 -9.74 -10.58
CA LYS A 44 -22.07 -8.91 -9.36
C LYS A 44 -21.93 -9.77 -8.11
N ILE A 45 -21.23 -9.22 -7.11
CA ILE A 45 -21.16 -9.83 -5.77
C ILE A 45 -22.53 -9.68 -5.09
N ASP A 46 -23.10 -10.79 -4.62
CA ASP A 46 -24.32 -10.78 -3.82
C ASP A 46 -24.03 -10.40 -2.36
N LEU A 47 -24.07 -9.08 -2.11
CA LEU A 47 -23.86 -8.51 -0.77
C LEU A 47 -24.91 -8.99 0.25
N LYS A 48 -26.14 -9.33 -0.18
CA LYS A 48 -27.19 -9.82 0.73
C LYS A 48 -26.85 -11.21 1.25
N GLN A 49 -26.33 -12.08 0.39
CA GLN A 49 -25.90 -13.41 0.80
C GLN A 49 -24.72 -13.35 1.77
N ILE A 50 -23.75 -12.47 1.53
CA ILE A 50 -22.61 -12.26 2.44
C ILE A 50 -23.12 -11.73 3.80
N ALA A 51 -24.02 -10.74 3.77
CA ALA A 51 -24.60 -10.17 4.98
C ALA A 51 -25.38 -11.17 5.84
N ARG A 52 -25.96 -12.20 5.23
CA ARG A 52 -26.66 -13.28 5.94
C ARG A 52 -25.72 -14.31 6.57
N LYS A 53 -24.52 -14.49 6.00
CA LYS A 53 -23.56 -15.51 6.43
C LYS A 53 -22.65 -15.04 7.55
N HIS A 54 -22.38 -13.74 7.63
CA HIS A 54 -21.50 -13.15 8.62
C HIS A 54 -22.31 -12.25 9.57
N ALA A 55 -22.07 -12.34 10.88
CA ALA A 55 -22.74 -11.49 11.86
C ALA A 55 -22.06 -10.10 11.98
N ASP A 56 -20.77 -10.02 11.68
CA ASP A 56 -19.93 -8.83 11.87
C ASP A 56 -19.96 -7.86 10.68
N VAL A 57 -21.04 -7.89 9.90
CA VAL A 57 -21.21 -7.08 8.69
C VAL A 57 -22.52 -6.30 8.74
N GLU A 58 -22.44 -5.04 8.33
CA GLU A 58 -23.57 -4.13 8.25
C GLU A 58 -23.88 -3.89 6.76
N TYR A 59 -25.10 -4.26 6.33
CA TYR A 59 -25.55 -4.00 4.97
C TYR A 59 -26.99 -3.48 4.97
N ASN A 60 -27.16 -2.22 4.58
CA ASN A 60 -28.46 -1.61 4.31
C ASN A 60 -28.36 -0.73 3.05
N PRO A 61 -28.80 -1.22 1.88
CA PRO A 61 -28.65 -0.52 0.61
C PRO A 61 -29.41 0.81 0.54
N GLU A 62 -30.43 1.03 1.38
CA GLU A 62 -31.13 2.32 1.46
C GLU A 62 -30.29 3.40 2.17
N ARG A 63 -29.42 2.98 3.08
CA ARG A 63 -28.54 3.88 3.84
C ARG A 63 -27.15 4.01 3.22
N PHE A 64 -26.60 2.93 2.70
CA PHE A 64 -25.27 2.88 2.08
C PHE A 64 -25.19 1.73 1.07
N PRO A 65 -24.68 1.97 -0.16
CA PRO A 65 -24.71 0.96 -1.22
C PRO A 65 -23.71 -0.20 -1.04
N GLY A 66 -22.70 -0.04 -0.18
CA GLY A 66 -21.69 -1.07 0.11
C GLY A 66 -22.01 -1.88 1.37
N LEU A 67 -21.33 -3.02 1.50
CA LEU A 67 -21.30 -3.80 2.73
C LEU A 67 -20.13 -3.32 3.59
N VAL A 68 -20.41 -3.02 4.85
CA VAL A 68 -19.40 -2.59 5.83
C VAL A 68 -19.03 -3.79 6.69
N MET A 69 -17.75 -4.15 6.70
CA MET A 69 -17.20 -5.20 7.55
C MET A 69 -16.15 -4.61 8.49
N ARG A 70 -16.19 -4.98 9.76
CA ARG A 70 -15.21 -4.50 10.76
C ARG A 70 -14.41 -5.67 11.28
N ILE A 71 -13.09 -5.55 11.21
CA ILE A 71 -12.16 -6.54 11.76
C ILE A 71 -11.43 -5.96 12.96
N LEU A 72 -11.27 -6.77 14.01
CA LEU A 72 -10.66 -6.34 15.28
C LEU A 72 -9.13 -6.40 15.25
N LYS A 73 -8.54 -7.36 14.53
CA LYS A 73 -7.08 -7.57 14.44
C LYS A 73 -6.67 -7.99 13.02
N PRO A 74 -5.91 -7.15 12.28
CA PRO A 74 -5.64 -5.73 12.56
C PRO A 74 -6.95 -4.93 12.60
N LYS A 75 -6.97 -3.80 13.34
CA LYS A 75 -8.18 -2.96 13.42
C LYS A 75 -8.38 -2.27 12.07
N ALA A 76 -9.38 -2.70 11.30
CA ALA A 76 -9.69 -2.10 10.01
C ALA A 76 -11.18 -2.15 9.71
N THR A 77 -11.61 -1.29 8.81
CA THR A 77 -12.94 -1.30 8.22
C THR A 77 -12.81 -1.57 6.73
N ILE A 78 -13.51 -2.59 6.25
CA ILE A 78 -13.54 -3.01 4.86
C ILE A 78 -14.88 -2.60 4.28
N LEU A 79 -14.85 -1.96 3.12
CA LEU A 79 -16.03 -1.59 2.35
C LEU A 79 -16.06 -2.44 1.08
N ILE A 80 -17.12 -3.23 0.89
CA ILE A 80 -17.28 -4.12 -0.26
C ILE A 80 -18.43 -3.61 -1.11
N PHE A 81 -18.20 -3.44 -2.41
CA PHE A 81 -19.23 -3.02 -3.36
C PHE A 81 -19.65 -4.19 -4.25
N SER A 82 -20.89 -4.16 -4.75
CA SER A 82 -21.40 -5.24 -5.61
C SER A 82 -20.66 -5.36 -6.95
N THR A 83 -19.90 -4.34 -7.31
CA THR A 83 -19.14 -4.23 -8.57
C THR A 83 -17.79 -4.92 -8.55
N GLY A 84 -17.29 -5.33 -7.37
CA GLY A 84 -15.89 -5.70 -7.19
C GLY A 84 -15.11 -4.53 -6.63
#